data_AF-A0A3Q3D4J0-F1
#
_entry.id   AF-A0A3Q3D4J0-F1
#
_cell.length_a   1.000
_cell.length_b   1.000
_cell.length_c   1.000
_cell.angle_alpha   90.00
_cell.angle_beta   90.00
_cell.angle_gamma   90.00
#
_symmetry.space_group_name_H-M   'P 1'
#
loop_
_entity.id
_entity.type
_entity.pdbx_description
1 polymer ?
#
loop_
_entity_poly.entity_id
_entity_poly.type
_entity_poly.pdbx_seq_one_letter_code
_entity_poly.pdbx_strand_id
1 'polypeptide(L)' 'MDEHVVAMCEQLIKAVNVTMNAESSQIYRLEALKFFEEFKEKSLLCVPCALHLADKTQPAVIRHFGLQIFEHVIK' A
#
# COMPACT_ATOMS: atom_id res chain seq x y z
N MET A 1 -14.96 8.68 -5.40
CA MET A 1 -14.14 7.86 -4.48
C MET A 1 -13.93 8.71 -3.24
N ASP A 2 -14.00 8.11 -2.04
CA ASP A 2 -13.82 8.86 -0.79
C ASP A 2 -12.42 9.50 -0.75
N GLU A 3 -12.33 10.79 -0.39
CA GLU A 3 -11.06 11.52 -0.34
C GLU A 3 -10.04 10.86 0.59
N HIS A 4 -10.50 10.23 1.68
CA HIS A 4 -9.63 9.52 2.61
C HIS A 4 -9.00 8.27 1.97
N VAL A 5 -9.74 7.59 1.09
CA VAL A 5 -9.23 6.43 0.35
C VAL A 5 -8.15 6.86 -0.64
N VAL A 6 -8.38 7.96 -1.36
CA VAL A 6 -7.41 8.50 -2.32
C VAL A 6 -6.13 8.93 -1.60
N ALA A 7 -6.24 9.73 -0.54
CA ALA A 7 -5.08 10.18 0.23
C ALA A 7 -4.27 9.01 0.82
N MET A 8 -4.96 7.98 1.32
CA MET A 8 -4.32 6.78 1.85
C MET A 8 -3.61 5.98 0.75
N CYS A 9 -4.26 5.80 -0.41
CA CYS A 9 -3.65 5.14 -1.56
C CYS A 9 -2.38 5.86 -2.04
N GLU A 10 -2.36 7.19 -2.06
CA GLU A 10 -1.17 7.96 -2.40
C GLU A 10 -0.01 7.72 -1.41
N GLN A 11 -0.31 7.64 -0.11
CA GLN A 11 0.70 7.33 0.90
C GLN A 11 1.24 5.91 0.76
N LEU A 12 0.36 4.93 0.53
CA LEU A 12 0.74 3.54 0.28
C LEU A 12 1.63 3.41 -0.96
N ILE A 13 1.30 4.10 -2.06
CA ILE A 13 2.11 4.10 -3.28
C ILE A 13 3.51 4.67 -3.00
N LYS A 14 3.60 5.80 -2.26
CA LYS A 14 4.89 6.38 -1.87
C LYS A 14 5.74 5.39 -1.06
N ALA A 15 5.14 4.75 -0.06
CA ALA A 15 5.82 3.75 0.76
C ALA A 15 6.28 2.52 -0.06
N VAL A 16 5.47 2.07 -1.03
CA VAL A 16 5.86 0.96 -1.93
C VAL A 16 7.07 1.35 -2.78
N ASN A 17 7.07 2.56 -3.33
CA ASN A 17 8.20 3.06 -4.11
C ASN A 17 9.48 3.16 -3.28
N VAL A 18 9.39 3.61 -2.02
CA VAL A 18 10.53 3.63 -1.08
C VAL A 18 11.06 2.21 -0.82
N THR A 19 10.14 1.26 -0.60
CA THR A 19 10.51 -0.13 -0.30
C THR A 19 11.21 -0.80 -1.47
N MET A 20 10.74 -0.55 -2.70
CA MET A 20 11.25 -1.17 -3.92
C MET A 20 12.43 -0.44 -4.56
N ASN A 21 12.73 0.80 -4.15
CA ASN A 21 13.87 1.55 -4.66
C ASN A 21 15.18 1.05 -4.04
N ALA A 22 16.10 0.55 -4.87
CA ALA A 22 17.42 0.02 -4.47
C ALA A 22 18.32 1.05 -3.76
N GLU A 23 18.12 2.34 -4.02
CA GLU A 23 18.91 3.44 -3.44
C GLU A 23 18.31 3.99 -2.13
N SER A 24 17.11 3.54 -1.74
CA SER A 24 16.49 4.00 -0.50
C SER A 24 17.28 3.53 0.73
N SER A 25 17.42 4.43 1.70
CA SER A 25 18.09 4.12 2.96
C SER A 25 17.36 3.01 3.72
N GLN A 26 18.10 2.24 4.51
CA GLN A 26 17.51 1.18 5.33
C GLN A 26 16.45 1.72 6.30
N ILE A 27 16.67 2.92 6.87
CA ILE A 27 15.74 3.54 7.82
C ILE A 27 14.39 3.80 7.15
N TYR A 28 14.39 4.44 5.97
CA TYR A 28 13.14 4.74 5.25
C TYR A 28 12.41 3.47 4.79
N ARG A 29 13.14 2.42 4.41
CA ARG A 29 12.53 1.12 4.11
C ARG A 29 11.85 0.51 5.35
N LEU A 30 12.50 0.55 6.52
CA LEU A 30 11.92 0.03 7.76
C LEU A 30 10.66 0.81 8.16
N GLU A 31 10.67 2.12 8.01
CA GLU A 31 9.49 2.97 8.27
C GLU A 31 8.33 2.63 7.32
N ALA A 32 8.61 2.45 6.02
CA ALA A 32 7.59 2.05 5.04
C ALA A 32 7.00 0.66 5.35
N LEU A 33 7.85 -0.31 5.72
CA LEU A 33 7.40 -1.64 6.12
C LEU A 33 6.52 -1.59 7.38
N LYS A 34 6.93 -0.84 8.40
CA LYS A 34 6.13 -0.63 9.60
C LYS A 34 4.79 0.02 9.29
N PHE A 35 4.78 1.02 8.41
CA PHE A 35 3.55 1.67 7.94
C PHE A 35 2.59 0.68 7.28
N PHE A 36 3.09 -0.26 6.46
CA PHE A 36 2.24 -1.29 5.87
C PHE A 36 1.63 -2.23 6.89
N GLU A 37 2.38 -2.63 7.90
CA GLU A 37 1.87 -3.51 8.97
C GLU A 37 0.77 -2.79 9.76
N GLU A 38 1.05 -1.58 10.20
CA GLU A 38 0.06 -0.78 10.94
C GLU A 38 -1.20 -0.49 10.11
N PHE A 39 -1.04 -0.20 8.82
CA PHE A 39 -2.17 -0.02 7.91
C PHE A 39 -3.01 -1.29 7.80
N LYS A 40 -2.37 -2.42 7.50
CA LYS A 40 -3.05 -3.72 7.32
C LYS A 40 -3.81 -4.16 8.57
N GLU A 41 -3.22 -3.95 9.75
CA GLU A 41 -3.81 -4.38 11.03
C GLU A 41 -4.93 -3.46 11.54
N LYS A 42 -4.83 -2.14 11.33
CA LYS A 42 -5.65 -1.16 12.05
C LYS A 42 -6.60 -0.35 11.17
N SER A 43 -6.34 -0.27 9.87
CA SER A 43 -7.09 0.61 8.99
C SER A 43 -8.41 -0.01 8.56
N LEU A 44 -9.51 0.74 8.71
CA LEU A 44 -10.80 0.37 8.12
C LEU A 44 -10.83 0.56 6.59
N LEU A 45 -9.77 1.12 6.01
CA LEU A 45 -9.67 1.40 4.59
C LEU A 45 -8.99 0.28 3.78
N CYS A 46 -8.64 -0.85 4.41
CA CYS A 46 -7.91 -1.93 3.73
C CYS A 46 -8.59 -2.41 2.44
N VAL A 47 -9.89 -2.74 2.48
CA VAL A 47 -10.64 -3.20 1.29
C VAL A 47 -10.74 -2.14 0.19
N PRO A 48 -11.23 -0.90 0.46
CA PRO A 48 -11.34 0.10 -0.60
C PRO A 48 -9.99 0.52 -1.17
N CYS A 49 -8.94 0.62 -0.35
CA CYS A 49 -7.59 0.90 -0.85
C CYS A 49 -7.04 -0.27 -1.68
N ALA A 50 -7.23 -1.52 -1.24
CA ALA A 50 -6.78 -2.69 -1.98
C ALA A 50 -7.37 -2.75 -3.40
N LEU A 51 -8.69 -2.53 -3.51
CA LEU A 51 -9.37 -2.49 -4.82
C LEU A 51 -8.84 -1.37 -5.71
N HIS A 52 -8.62 -0.18 -5.16
CA HIS A 52 -8.08 0.95 -5.91
C HIS A 52 -6.66 0.69 -6.41
N LEU A 53 -5.80 0.15 -5.55
CA LEU A 53 -4.41 -0.16 -5.87
C LEU A 53 -4.29 -1.33 -6.86
N ALA A 54 -5.22 -2.28 -6.83
CA ALA A 54 -5.27 -3.42 -7.73
C ALA A 54 -5.79 -3.10 -9.14
N ASP A 55 -6.26 -1.86 -9.38
CA ASP A 55 -6.79 -1.44 -10.68
C ASP A 55 -5.75 -1.60 -11.81
N LYS A 56 -6.20 -1.99 -13.00
CA LYS A 56 -5.35 -2.25 -14.16
C LYS A 56 -4.59 -1.01 -14.64
N THR A 57 -5.04 0.20 -14.32
CA THR A 57 -4.33 1.45 -14.65
C THR A 57 -3.09 1.67 -13.79
N GLN A 58 -2.96 0.98 -12.65
CA GLN A 58 -1.81 1.10 -11.75
C GLN A 58 -0.60 0.30 -12.27
N PRO A 59 0.64 0.71 -11.95
CA PRO A 59 1.84 -0.08 -12.24
C PRO A 59 1.77 -1.47 -11.61
N ALA A 60 2.41 -2.46 -12.24
CA ALA A 60 2.33 -3.86 -11.81
C ALA A 60 2.73 -4.08 -10.34
N VAL A 61 3.73 -3.35 -9.84
CA VAL A 61 4.16 -3.40 -8.43
C VAL A 61 3.08 -2.89 -7.48
N ILE A 62 2.40 -1.80 -7.82
CA ILE A 62 1.31 -1.24 -7.02
C ILE A 62 0.11 -2.19 -7.03
N ARG A 63 -0.21 -2.76 -8.21
CA ARG A 63 -1.27 -3.77 -8.35
C ARG A 63 -1.01 -5.00 -7.50
N HIS A 64 0.22 -5.51 -7.53
CA HIS A 64 0.60 -6.67 -6.72
C HIS A 64 0.40 -6.37 -5.23
N PHE A 65 0.83 -5.20 -4.76
CA PHE A 65 0.63 -4.80 -3.38
C PHE A 65 -0.86 -4.66 -3.01
N GLY A 66 -1.69 -4.08 -3.88
CA GLY A 66 -3.14 -4.03 -3.69
C GLY A 66 -3.76 -5.43 -3.52
N LEU A 67 -3.34 -6.40 -4.34
CA LEU A 67 -3.78 -7.79 -4.22
C LEU A 67 -3.28 -8.47 -2.93
N GLN A 68 -2.06 -8.15 -2.48
CA GLN A 68 -1.54 -8.64 -1.20
C GLN A 68 -2.33 -8.12 0.00
N ILE A 69 -2.77 -6.85 -0.02
CA ILE A 69 -3.67 -6.33 1.02
C ILE A 69 -5.00 -7.09 0.98
N PHE A 70 -5.55 -7.34 -0.21
CA PHE A 70 -6.80 -8.08 -0.35
C PHE A 70 -6.70 -9.51 0.19
N GLU A 71 -5.59 -10.20 -0.11
CA GLU A 71 -5.29 -11.52 0.44
C GLU A 71 -5.18 -11.48 1.98
N HIS A 72 -4.51 -10.47 2.54
CA HIS A 72 -4.36 -10.31 3.98
C HIS A 72 -5.71 -10.13 4.69
N VAL A 73 -6.65 -9.36 4.12
CA VAL A 73 -7.96 -9.13 4.74
C VAL A 73 -8.83 -10.40 4.79
N ILE A 74 -8.62 -11.34 3.87
CA ILE A 74 -9.39 -12.59 3.80
C ILE A 74 -8.82 -13.66 4.74
N LYS A 75 -7.51 -13.63 5.01
CA LYS A 75 -6.82 -14.57 5.90
C LYS A 75 -7.16 -14.33 7.36
#